data_AF-A0A7X6X5F8-F1
#
_entry.id   AF-A0A7X6X5F8-F1
#
_cell.length_a   1.000
_cell.length_b   1.000
_cell.length_c   1.000
_cell.angle_alpha   90.00
_cell.angle_beta   90.00
_cell.angle_gamma   90.00
#
_symmetry.space_group_name_H-M   'P 1'
#
loop_
_entity.id
_entity.type
_entity.pdbx_description
1 polymer ?
#
loop_
_entity_poly.entity_id
_entity_poly.type
_entity_poly.pdbx_seq_one_letter_code
_entity_poly.pdbx_strand_id
1 'polypeptide(L)'
;MTKIRISNKDRERYEQMSRIEAAYREQGYCLIAGVDEVGRGPLAGPVFAAACILPADIKFLGLNDSKKMTERRREALYEQIVEHAVSWHVASVSAADIDVMNILEASRLAMSNALKGLAVEPDLALVDAVSLKGFSYPVLAKVHGDAECNVIAAASVLAKVSRDHLMCKYDELYPEYSFSSNKGYGTAEHIRALKDHGACPLHRRSFLKNFSINKYRPWRTGEETESYVASYLIREGYKILGRRVKITGLGELDLIAIKNNILYVIEVKGRSNSDAFGGPANALSSGQVSRIK
;
A
#
# COMPACT_ATOMS: atom_id res chain seq x y z
N MET A 1 7.74 -6.06 22.43
CA MET A 1 7.20 -7.24 21.73
C MET A 1 5.87 -7.66 22.33
N THR A 2 4.79 -7.44 21.60
CA THR A 2 3.45 -7.90 21.98
C THR A 2 3.41 -9.44 21.94
N LYS A 3 3.43 -10.10 23.10
CA LYS A 3 3.39 -11.56 23.16
C LYS A 3 2.03 -12.08 22.65
N ILE A 4 2.04 -12.85 21.57
CA ILE A 4 0.90 -13.61 21.07
C ILE A 4 0.96 -15.04 21.60
N ARG A 5 -0.20 -15.61 21.96
CA ARG A 5 -0.28 -17.02 22.34
C ARG A 5 -0.12 -17.88 21.09
N ILE A 6 0.90 -18.73 21.08
CA ILE A 6 1.17 -19.71 20.02
C ILE A 6 0.62 -21.07 20.45
N SER A 7 -0.22 -21.67 19.60
CA SER A 7 -0.78 -23.01 19.82
C SER A 7 0.01 -24.09 19.08
N ASN A 8 -0.20 -25.37 19.41
CA ASN A 8 0.38 -26.48 18.65
C ASN A 8 -0.08 -26.46 17.18
N LYS A 9 -1.34 -26.10 16.93
CA LYS A 9 -1.87 -25.90 15.57
C LYS A 9 -1.13 -24.81 14.80
N ASP A 10 -0.63 -23.77 15.47
CA ASP A 10 0.16 -22.72 14.81
C ASP A 10 1.55 -23.25 14.40
N ARG A 11 2.13 -24.16 15.19
CA ARG A 11 3.40 -24.83 14.86
C ARG A 11 3.24 -25.80 13.69
N GLU A 12 2.25 -26.69 13.77
CA GLU A 12 1.94 -27.65 12.72
C GLU A 12 1.67 -26.96 11.38
N ARG A 13 0.89 -25.87 11.41
CA ARG A 13 0.62 -25.06 10.22
C ARG A 13 1.89 -24.44 9.64
N TYR A 14 2.75 -23.87 10.48
CA TYR A 14 4.01 -23.28 10.01
C TYR A 14 4.90 -24.32 9.32
N GLU A 15 5.00 -25.54 9.88
CA GLU A 15 5.77 -26.62 9.26
C GLU A 15 5.13 -27.07 7.94
N GLN A 16 3.80 -27.18 7.88
CA GLN A 16 3.09 -27.51 6.64
C GLN A 16 3.34 -26.45 5.56
N MET A 17 3.21 -25.17 5.91
CA MET A 17 3.43 -24.03 5.03
C MET A 17 4.91 -23.83 4.67
N SER A 18 5.86 -24.51 5.33
CA SER A 18 7.29 -24.44 5.00
C SER A 18 7.70 -25.41 3.88
N ARG A 19 6.82 -26.35 3.52
CA ARG A 19 7.16 -27.45 2.59
C ARG A 19 7.47 -26.95 1.19
N ILE A 20 6.76 -25.92 0.72
CA ILE A 20 6.98 -25.36 -0.61
C ILE A 20 8.33 -24.68 -0.66
N GLU A 21 8.66 -23.83 0.33
CA GLU A 21 9.97 -23.18 0.40
C GLU A 21 11.10 -24.21 0.59
N ALA A 22 10.88 -25.26 1.39
CA ALA A 22 11.86 -26.33 1.55
C ALA A 22 12.15 -27.05 0.22
N ALA A 23 11.12 -27.39 -0.55
CA ALA A 23 11.29 -28.03 -1.86
C ALA A 23 12.05 -27.16 -2.87
N TYR A 24 11.90 -25.83 -2.81
CA TYR A 24 12.70 -24.91 -3.62
C TYR A 24 14.12 -24.74 -3.07
N ARG A 25 14.33 -24.77 -1.75
CA ARG A 25 15.67 -24.78 -1.16
C ARG A 25 16.48 -26.01 -1.55
N GLU A 26 15.84 -27.17 -1.63
CA GLU A 26 16.47 -28.41 -2.14
C GLU A 26 16.91 -28.30 -3.61
N GLN A 27 16.28 -27.42 -4.39
CA GLN A 27 16.66 -27.11 -5.77
C GLN A 27 17.75 -26.04 -5.87
N GLY A 28 18.23 -25.51 -4.74
CA GLY A 28 19.31 -24.52 -4.68
C GLY A 28 18.85 -23.05 -4.55
N TYR A 29 17.55 -22.77 -4.43
CA TYR A 29 17.07 -21.41 -4.17
C TYR A 29 17.21 -21.04 -2.69
N CYS A 30 18.02 -20.04 -2.36
CA CYS A 30 18.28 -19.65 -0.97
C CYS A 30 17.35 -18.50 -0.52
N LEU A 31 17.28 -17.44 -1.34
CA LEU A 31 16.52 -16.24 -1.09
C LEU A 31 15.17 -16.30 -1.80
N ILE A 32 14.16 -16.81 -1.08
CA ILE A 32 12.80 -16.94 -1.61
C ILE A 32 11.94 -15.79 -1.10
N ALA A 33 11.46 -14.95 -2.01
CA ALA A 33 10.50 -13.90 -1.72
C ALA A 33 9.06 -14.42 -1.82
N GLY A 34 8.21 -14.04 -0.89
CA GLY A 34 6.76 -14.13 -1.02
C GLY A 34 6.15 -12.78 -1.34
N VAL A 35 5.08 -12.76 -2.13
CA VAL A 35 4.40 -11.54 -2.56
C VAL A 35 2.89 -11.73 -2.47
N ASP A 36 2.20 -10.77 -1.88
CA ASP A 36 0.74 -10.75 -1.78
C ASP A 36 0.20 -9.30 -1.83
N GLU A 37 -1.07 -9.16 -2.20
CA GLU A 37 -1.78 -7.89 -2.26
C GLU A 37 -3.03 -7.81 -1.37
N VAL A 38 -3.40 -6.59 -1.00
CA VAL A 38 -4.62 -6.30 -0.25
C VAL A 38 -5.30 -5.04 -0.76
N GLY A 39 -6.63 -5.01 -0.62
CA GLY A 39 -7.42 -3.85 -0.97
C GLY A 39 -7.86 -3.83 -2.43
N ARG A 40 -8.11 -4.98 -3.05
CA ARG A 40 -8.70 -5.02 -4.41
C ARG A 40 -10.18 -4.66 -4.46
N GLY A 41 -10.97 -5.14 -3.50
CA GLY A 41 -12.43 -4.93 -3.44
C GLY A 41 -12.96 -3.58 -2.87
N PRO A 42 -12.24 -2.84 -2.01
CA PRO A 42 -12.69 -1.56 -1.46
C PRO A 42 -13.14 -0.53 -2.51
N LEU A 43 -14.15 0.27 -2.15
CA LEU A 43 -14.61 1.42 -2.93
C LEU A 43 -13.67 2.62 -2.79
N ALA A 44 -12.86 2.66 -1.72
CA ALA A 44 -11.94 3.74 -1.43
C ALA A 44 -10.56 3.24 -0.99
N GLY A 45 -9.58 4.10 -1.19
CA GLY A 45 -8.18 3.89 -0.84
C GLY A 45 -7.39 3.12 -1.90
N PRO A 46 -6.07 3.02 -1.72
CA PRO A 46 -5.17 2.32 -2.62
C PRO A 46 -5.28 0.80 -2.54
N VAL A 47 -4.71 0.12 -3.52
CA VAL A 47 -4.28 -1.28 -3.42
C VAL A 47 -2.86 -1.29 -2.88
N PHE A 48 -2.58 -2.18 -1.94
CA PHE A 48 -1.26 -2.38 -1.33
C PHE A 48 -0.74 -3.76 -1.72
N ALA A 49 0.57 -3.87 -1.90
CA ALA A 49 1.24 -5.16 -2.00
C ALA A 49 2.52 -5.11 -1.18
N ALA A 50 2.97 -6.28 -0.74
CA ALA A 50 4.26 -6.41 -0.08
C ALA A 50 5.05 -7.57 -0.67
N ALA A 51 6.38 -7.47 -0.58
CA ALA A 51 7.30 -8.56 -0.84
C ALA A 51 8.12 -8.80 0.43
N CYS A 52 8.38 -10.06 0.74
CA CYS A 52 9.07 -10.45 1.97
C CYS A 52 9.97 -11.65 1.75
N ILE A 53 11.22 -11.56 2.18
CA ILE A 53 12.19 -12.67 2.27
C ILE A 53 12.41 -12.97 3.75
N LEU A 54 11.99 -14.14 4.19
CA LEU A 54 12.20 -14.59 5.57
C LEU A 54 13.54 -15.30 5.71
N PRO A 55 14.26 -15.11 6.84
CA PRO A 55 15.47 -15.88 7.13
C PRO A 55 15.15 -17.36 7.36
N ALA A 56 16.13 -18.23 7.09
CA ALA A 56 15.94 -19.68 7.17
C ALA A 56 15.94 -20.23 8.61
N ASP A 57 16.58 -19.52 9.54
CA ASP A 57 16.83 -19.93 10.93
C ASP A 57 15.79 -19.40 11.93
N ILE A 58 14.93 -18.46 11.53
CA ILE A 58 13.89 -17.89 12.38
C ILE A 58 12.51 -18.38 11.95
N LYS A 59 11.72 -18.85 12.93
CA LYS A 59 10.33 -19.30 12.70
C LYS A 59 9.33 -18.23 13.12
N PHE A 60 8.53 -17.75 12.17
CA PHE A 60 7.46 -16.76 12.38
C PHE A 60 6.14 -17.47 12.72
N LEU A 61 6.08 -18.05 13.93
CA LEU A 61 4.93 -18.85 14.35
C LEU A 61 3.66 -18.00 14.48
N GLY A 62 2.54 -18.54 13.98
CA GLY A 62 1.26 -17.85 14.00
C GLY A 62 0.87 -17.20 12.67
N LEU A 63 1.76 -17.24 11.67
CA LEU A 63 1.41 -16.95 10.28
C LEU A 63 0.25 -17.84 9.80
N ASN A 64 -0.58 -17.25 8.95
CA ASN A 64 -1.74 -17.83 8.29
C ASN A 64 -2.24 -16.80 7.24
N ASP A 65 -3.30 -17.14 6.52
CA ASP A 65 -4.12 -16.16 5.80
C ASP A 65 -4.45 -14.98 6.72
N SER A 66 -4.01 -13.78 6.34
CA SER A 66 -4.13 -12.57 7.16
C SER A 66 -5.58 -12.25 7.54
N LYS A 67 -6.57 -12.66 6.73
CA LYS A 67 -8.01 -12.48 6.99
C LYS A 67 -8.51 -13.40 8.11
N LYS A 68 -7.83 -14.54 8.33
CA LYS A 68 -8.12 -15.49 9.42
C LYS A 68 -7.42 -15.14 10.73
N MET A 69 -6.61 -14.08 10.74
CA MET A 69 -5.92 -13.60 11.93
C MET A 69 -6.69 -12.47 12.62
N THR A 70 -6.51 -12.35 13.93
CA THR A 70 -6.96 -11.15 14.65
C THR A 70 -6.01 -9.99 14.39
N GLU A 71 -6.50 -8.75 14.51
CA GLU A 71 -5.69 -7.54 14.34
C GLU A 71 -4.46 -7.55 15.26
N ARG A 72 -4.65 -7.84 16.55
CA ARG A 72 -3.56 -7.99 17.52
C ARG A 72 -2.50 -9.02 17.10
N ARG A 73 -2.92 -10.14 16.47
CA ARG A 73 -1.97 -11.14 15.96
C ARG A 73 -1.21 -10.62 14.75
N ARG A 74 -1.89 -9.91 13.83
CA ARG A 74 -1.24 -9.31 12.66
C ARG A 74 -0.22 -8.24 13.07
N GLU A 75 -0.57 -7.34 13.98
CA GLU A 75 0.34 -6.30 14.48
C GLU A 75 1.60 -6.89 15.13
N ALA A 76 1.45 -7.92 15.97
CA ALA A 76 2.59 -8.57 16.60
C ALA A 76 3.51 -9.29 15.58
N LEU A 77 2.93 -9.94 14.56
CA LEU A 77 3.73 -10.55 13.49
C LEU A 77 4.34 -9.49 12.56
N TYR A 78 3.65 -8.38 12.31
CA TYR A 78 4.19 -7.26 11.54
C TYR A 78 5.48 -6.73 12.17
N GLU A 79 5.47 -6.46 13.49
CA GLU A 79 6.68 -6.07 14.23
C GLU A 79 7.81 -7.08 14.06
N GLN A 80 7.52 -8.38 14.25
CA GLN A 80 8.54 -9.44 14.13
C GLN A 80 9.10 -9.55 12.72
N ILE A 81 8.25 -9.50 11.69
CA ILE A 81 8.67 -9.59 10.28
C ILE A 81 9.53 -8.38 9.93
N VAL A 82 9.11 -7.17 10.31
CA VAL A 82 9.87 -5.94 10.04
C VAL A 82 11.26 -5.98 10.69
N GLU A 83 11.36 -6.54 11.91
CA GLU A 83 12.61 -6.63 12.66
C GLU A 83 13.56 -7.71 12.14
N HIS A 84 13.03 -8.86 11.68
CA HIS A 84 13.84 -10.06 11.44
C HIS A 84 13.85 -10.56 9.99
N ALA A 85 13.00 -10.06 9.10
CA ALA A 85 13.06 -10.44 7.69
C ALA A 85 14.39 -10.01 7.06
N VAL A 86 14.91 -10.83 6.14
CA VAL A 86 16.15 -10.55 5.39
C VAL A 86 15.97 -9.28 4.55
N SER A 87 14.80 -9.15 3.92
CA SER A 87 14.41 -8.00 3.13
C SER A 87 12.90 -7.99 3.00
N TRP A 88 12.32 -6.80 3.06
CA TRP A 88 10.89 -6.61 2.81
C TRP A 88 10.65 -5.24 2.20
N HIS A 89 9.55 -5.12 1.47
CA HIS A 89 9.11 -3.83 0.93
C HIS A 89 7.60 -3.81 0.78
N VAL A 90 7.00 -2.64 1.01
CA VAL A 90 5.56 -2.41 0.82
C VAL A 90 5.38 -1.32 -0.23
N ALA A 91 4.60 -1.62 -1.27
CA ALA A 91 4.24 -0.69 -2.32
C ALA A 91 2.73 -0.50 -2.39
N SER A 92 2.30 0.62 -2.95
CA SER A 92 0.87 0.91 -3.13
C SER A 92 0.60 1.61 -4.45
N VAL A 93 -0.60 1.41 -4.98
CA VAL A 93 -1.10 2.12 -6.17
C VAL A 93 -2.40 2.83 -5.81
N SER A 94 -2.48 4.12 -6.14
CA SER A 94 -3.53 5.01 -5.65
C SER A 94 -4.90 4.72 -6.27
N ALA A 95 -5.98 5.20 -5.64
CA ALA A 95 -7.33 5.10 -6.22
C ALA A 95 -7.42 5.76 -7.62
N ALA A 96 -6.72 6.88 -7.82
CA ALA A 96 -6.66 7.57 -9.10
C ALA A 96 -5.95 6.72 -10.17
N ASP A 97 -4.83 6.10 -9.83
CA ASP A 97 -4.10 5.23 -10.76
C ASP A 97 -4.91 3.96 -11.07
N ILE A 98 -5.61 3.40 -10.07
CA ILE A 98 -6.55 2.28 -10.27
C ILE A 98 -7.64 2.66 -11.28
N ASP A 99 -8.20 3.87 -11.18
CA ASP A 99 -9.21 4.35 -12.11
C ASP A 99 -8.67 4.50 -13.54
N VAL A 100 -7.38 4.82 -13.72
CA VAL A 100 -6.71 4.93 -15.03
C VAL A 100 -6.41 3.57 -15.65
N MET A 101 -5.83 2.65 -14.87
CA MET A 101 -5.26 1.41 -15.43
C MET A 101 -6.08 0.14 -15.17
N ASN A 102 -7.16 0.20 -14.38
CA ASN A 102 -7.92 -0.91 -13.80
C ASN A 102 -7.25 -1.60 -12.59
N ILE A 103 -8.07 -2.30 -11.79
CA ILE A 103 -7.62 -2.91 -10.53
C ILE A 103 -6.65 -4.08 -10.71
N LEU A 104 -6.76 -4.84 -11.80
CA LEU A 104 -5.87 -5.97 -12.04
C LEU A 104 -4.45 -5.48 -12.36
N GLU A 105 -4.34 -4.50 -13.27
CA GLU A 105 -3.03 -3.90 -13.60
C GLU A 105 -2.45 -3.10 -12.43
N ALA A 106 -3.28 -2.38 -11.67
CA ALA A 106 -2.83 -1.71 -10.45
C ALA A 106 -2.29 -2.69 -9.40
N SER A 107 -2.92 -3.87 -9.27
CA SER A 107 -2.43 -4.91 -8.36
C SER A 107 -1.10 -5.50 -8.84
N ARG A 108 -0.97 -5.79 -10.15
CA ARG A 108 0.29 -6.24 -10.76
C ARG A 108 1.40 -5.21 -10.59
N LEU A 109 1.09 -3.92 -10.76
CA LEU A 109 2.04 -2.83 -10.57
C LEU A 109 2.47 -2.72 -9.11
N ALA A 110 1.53 -2.77 -8.15
CA ALA A 110 1.84 -2.76 -6.73
C ALA A 110 2.78 -3.93 -6.35
N MET A 111 2.46 -5.16 -6.77
CA MET A 111 3.29 -6.33 -6.49
C MET A 111 4.66 -6.25 -7.18
N SER A 112 4.71 -5.74 -8.42
CA SER A 112 5.98 -5.57 -9.13
C SER A 112 6.87 -4.54 -8.44
N ASN A 113 6.29 -3.43 -7.97
CA ASN A 113 7.02 -2.42 -7.21
C ASN A 113 7.45 -2.95 -5.85
N ALA A 114 6.64 -3.81 -5.22
CA ALA A 114 7.02 -4.48 -3.98
C ALA A 114 8.27 -5.34 -4.15
N LEU A 115 8.33 -6.17 -5.21
CA LEU A 115 9.53 -6.94 -5.53
C LEU A 115 10.75 -6.07 -5.84
N LYS A 116 10.58 -5.05 -6.70
CA LYS A 116 11.67 -4.14 -7.10
C LYS A 116 12.20 -3.29 -5.94
N GLY A 117 11.41 -3.09 -4.89
CA GLY A 117 11.78 -2.32 -3.72
C GLY A 117 12.52 -3.12 -2.64
N LEU A 118 12.69 -4.44 -2.82
CA LEU A 118 13.50 -5.25 -1.92
C LEU A 118 14.96 -4.78 -1.94
N ALA A 119 15.56 -4.59 -0.76
CA ALA A 119 16.97 -4.19 -0.64
C ALA A 119 17.93 -5.34 -1.02
N VAL A 120 17.47 -6.58 -0.89
CA VAL A 120 18.16 -7.80 -1.29
C VAL A 120 17.34 -8.48 -2.39
N GLU A 121 17.97 -8.72 -3.55
CA GLU A 121 17.33 -9.40 -4.68
C GLU A 121 17.10 -10.89 -4.34
N PRO A 122 15.88 -11.44 -4.58
CA PRO A 122 15.62 -12.86 -4.37
C PRO A 122 16.14 -13.74 -5.52
N ASP A 123 16.40 -15.01 -5.22
CA ASP A 123 16.67 -16.05 -6.23
C ASP A 123 15.37 -16.55 -6.88
N LEU A 124 14.25 -16.43 -6.16
CA LEU A 124 12.92 -16.88 -6.55
C LEU A 124 11.85 -16.04 -5.88
N ALA A 125 10.81 -15.65 -6.62
CA ALA A 125 9.61 -15.05 -6.05
C ALA A 125 8.38 -15.95 -6.21
N LEU A 126 7.63 -16.12 -5.13
CA LEU A 126 6.33 -16.78 -5.09
C LEU A 126 5.25 -15.71 -4.91
N VAL A 127 4.30 -15.64 -5.84
CA VAL A 127 3.28 -14.58 -5.90
C VAL A 127 1.89 -15.18 -5.78
N ASP A 128 1.01 -14.62 -4.95
CA ASP A 128 -0.38 -15.08 -4.88
C ASP A 128 -1.15 -14.74 -6.17
N ALA A 129 -1.72 -15.77 -6.80
CA ALA A 129 -2.71 -15.71 -7.87
C ALA A 129 -2.41 -14.94 -9.18
N VAL A 130 -1.29 -14.22 -9.32
CA VAL A 130 -0.95 -13.48 -10.55
C VAL A 130 0.46 -13.75 -11.08
N SER A 131 0.58 -13.75 -12.40
CA SER A 131 1.88 -13.78 -13.08
C SER A 131 2.44 -12.36 -13.23
N LEU A 132 3.70 -12.18 -12.87
CA LEU A 132 4.48 -10.96 -13.11
C LEU A 132 5.62 -11.26 -14.09
N LYS A 133 6.08 -10.24 -14.81
CA LYS A 133 7.14 -10.35 -15.83
C LYS A 133 8.18 -9.25 -15.65
N GLY A 134 9.35 -9.42 -16.24
CA GLY A 134 10.41 -8.41 -16.25
C GLY A 134 11.34 -8.47 -15.03
N PHE A 135 11.61 -9.67 -14.52
CA PHE A 135 12.56 -9.93 -13.44
C PHE A 135 13.70 -10.82 -13.95
N SER A 136 14.90 -10.62 -13.41
CA SER A 136 16.12 -11.42 -13.67
C SER A 136 16.02 -12.84 -13.11
N TYR A 137 15.10 -13.07 -12.18
CA TYR A 137 14.85 -14.31 -11.47
C TYR A 137 13.45 -14.87 -11.77
N PRO A 138 13.22 -16.18 -11.55
CA PRO A 138 11.91 -16.79 -11.72
C PRO A 138 10.85 -16.16 -10.78
N VAL A 139 9.67 -15.89 -11.34
CA VAL A 139 8.49 -15.45 -10.59
C VAL A 139 7.35 -16.42 -10.83
N LEU A 140 6.97 -17.16 -9.80
CA LEU A 140 5.99 -18.25 -9.89
C LEU A 140 4.69 -17.87 -9.19
N ALA A 141 3.59 -17.95 -9.93
CA ALA A 141 2.27 -17.78 -9.35
C ALA A 141 1.89 -19.03 -8.54
N LYS A 142 1.34 -18.84 -7.34
CA LYS A 142 0.76 -19.87 -6.49
C LYS A 142 -0.69 -19.52 -6.21
N VAL A 143 -1.59 -20.47 -6.41
CA VAL A 143 -3.00 -20.29 -6.09
C VAL A 143 -3.17 -20.56 -4.60
N HIS A 144 -3.78 -19.64 -3.85
CA HIS A 144 -3.90 -19.72 -2.38
C HIS A 144 -2.53 -19.73 -1.67
N GLY A 145 -1.58 -18.95 -2.19
CA GLY A 145 -0.22 -18.94 -1.69
C GLY A 145 -0.10 -18.48 -0.24
N ASP A 146 -1.00 -17.60 0.23
CA ASP A 146 -1.05 -17.10 1.61
C ASP A 146 -1.39 -18.19 2.65
N ALA A 147 -2.07 -19.26 2.22
CA ALA A 147 -2.40 -20.42 3.05
C ALA A 147 -1.38 -21.56 2.95
N GLU A 148 -0.46 -21.51 1.97
CA GLU A 148 0.45 -22.62 1.64
C GLU A 148 1.93 -22.27 1.78
N CYS A 149 2.31 -20.99 1.79
CA CYS A 149 3.70 -20.51 1.88
C CYS A 149 3.83 -19.50 3.03
N ASN A 150 4.80 -19.71 3.93
CA ASN A 150 5.11 -18.77 5.00
C ASN A 150 5.59 -17.41 4.47
N VAL A 151 6.37 -17.39 3.39
CA VAL A 151 6.86 -16.13 2.80
C VAL A 151 5.72 -15.28 2.22
N ILE A 152 4.70 -15.90 1.60
CA ILE A 152 3.52 -15.20 1.07
C ILE A 152 2.63 -14.75 2.23
N ALA A 153 2.44 -15.60 3.24
CA ALA A 153 1.69 -15.22 4.44
C ALA A 153 2.32 -14.01 5.15
N ALA A 154 3.66 -13.94 5.24
CA ALA A 154 4.35 -12.78 5.80
C ALA A 154 4.13 -11.51 4.97
N ALA A 155 4.22 -11.60 3.64
CA ALA A 155 3.89 -10.51 2.74
C ALA A 155 2.42 -10.04 2.92
N SER A 156 1.48 -10.97 3.08
CA SER A 156 0.07 -10.65 3.33
C SER A 156 -0.12 -9.83 4.62
N VAL A 157 0.62 -10.16 5.68
CA VAL A 157 0.60 -9.43 6.96
C VAL A 157 1.16 -8.02 6.77
N LEU A 158 2.32 -7.88 6.13
CA LEU A 158 2.95 -6.58 5.83
C LEU A 158 2.01 -5.68 5.03
N ALA A 159 1.40 -6.20 3.97
CA ALA A 159 0.48 -5.46 3.12
C ALA A 159 -0.79 -5.05 3.90
N LYS A 160 -1.40 -5.99 4.65
CA LYS A 160 -2.64 -5.77 5.40
C LYS A 160 -2.48 -4.71 6.48
N VAL A 161 -1.47 -4.84 7.33
CA VAL A 161 -1.25 -3.93 8.46
C VAL A 161 -0.91 -2.54 7.94
N SER A 162 -0.01 -2.43 6.96
CA SER A 162 0.35 -1.15 6.36
C SER A 162 -0.85 -0.44 5.71
N ARG A 163 -1.71 -1.19 5.01
CA ARG A 163 -2.94 -0.62 4.43
C ARG A 163 -3.91 -0.18 5.51
N ASP A 164 -4.13 -0.99 6.55
CA ASP A 164 -5.07 -0.67 7.62
C ASP A 164 -4.65 0.58 8.39
N HIS A 165 -3.36 0.74 8.69
CA HIS A 165 -2.81 1.96 9.30
C HIS A 165 -3.09 3.19 8.45
N LEU A 166 -2.91 3.09 7.12
CA LEU A 166 -3.22 4.19 6.20
C LEU A 166 -4.72 4.51 6.19
N MET A 167 -5.59 3.50 6.19
CA MET A 167 -7.03 3.71 6.21
C MET A 167 -7.49 4.38 7.53
N CYS A 168 -6.85 4.08 8.67
CA CYS A 168 -7.10 4.81 9.92
C CYS A 168 -6.71 6.29 9.80
N LYS A 169 -5.56 6.61 9.19
CA LYS A 169 -5.17 8.01 8.93
C LYS A 169 -6.14 8.73 7.99
N TYR A 170 -6.70 8.01 7.01
CA TYR A 170 -7.72 8.57 6.13
C TYR A 170 -9.06 8.82 6.82
N ASP A 171 -9.37 8.09 7.88
CA ASP A 171 -10.55 8.32 8.70
C ASP A 171 -10.48 9.67 9.42
N GLU A 172 -9.31 10.03 9.94
CA GLU A 172 -9.08 11.34 10.56
C GLU A 172 -9.33 12.50 9.58
N LEU A 173 -9.02 12.28 8.30
CA LEU A 173 -9.20 13.27 7.23
C LEU A 173 -10.63 13.31 6.67
N TYR A 174 -11.31 12.17 6.65
CA TYR A 174 -12.63 12.00 6.07
C TYR A 174 -13.53 11.20 7.03
N PRO A 175 -13.85 11.76 8.21
CA PRO A 175 -14.52 11.03 9.28
C PRO A 175 -15.95 10.61 8.92
N GLU A 176 -16.54 11.22 7.89
CA GLU A 176 -17.90 10.87 7.47
C GLU A 176 -18.02 9.46 6.88
N TYR A 177 -16.90 8.86 6.44
CA TYR A 177 -16.91 7.57 5.76
C TYR A 177 -16.49 6.39 6.64
N SER A 178 -16.11 6.62 7.91
CA SER A 178 -15.73 5.56 8.87
C SER A 178 -14.66 4.58 8.35
N PHE A 179 -13.65 5.09 7.63
CA PHE A 179 -12.56 4.32 7.04
C PHE A 179 -11.72 3.55 8.06
N SER A 180 -11.65 4.00 9.31
CA SER A 180 -10.97 3.26 10.39
C SER A 180 -11.66 1.93 10.70
N SER A 181 -12.98 1.86 10.50
CA SER A 181 -13.77 0.64 10.69
C SER A 181 -13.86 -0.18 9.41
N ASN A 182 -14.38 0.40 8.33
CA ASN A 182 -14.68 -0.35 7.10
C ASN A 182 -13.49 -0.50 6.16
N LYS A 183 -12.34 0.16 6.42
CA LYS A 183 -11.12 0.11 5.59
C LYS A 183 -11.35 0.39 4.09
N GLY A 184 -12.38 1.18 3.77
CA GLY A 184 -12.81 1.55 2.42
C GLY A 184 -13.74 0.53 1.73
N TYR A 185 -14.10 -0.59 2.38
CA TYR A 185 -15.06 -1.55 1.83
C TYR A 185 -16.48 -0.96 1.81
N GLY A 186 -17.28 -1.34 0.82
CA GLY A 186 -18.66 -0.86 0.64
C GLY A 186 -19.65 -1.45 1.65
N THR A 187 -19.45 -1.20 2.95
CA THR A 187 -20.41 -1.53 3.99
C THR A 187 -21.67 -0.66 3.85
N ALA A 188 -22.78 -1.08 4.48
CA ALA A 188 -24.01 -0.29 4.46
C ALA A 188 -23.79 1.15 4.97
N GLU A 189 -22.96 1.31 6.01
CA GLU A 189 -22.56 2.61 6.56
C GLU A 189 -21.78 3.45 5.54
N HIS A 190 -20.78 2.86 4.89
CA HIS A 190 -19.95 3.56 3.90
C HIS A 190 -20.79 3.99 2.68
N ILE A 191 -21.69 3.11 2.20
CA ILE A 191 -22.59 3.43 1.09
C ILE A 191 -23.55 4.56 1.46
N ARG A 192 -24.06 4.58 2.71
CA ARG A 192 -24.89 5.69 3.20
C ARG A 192 -24.08 6.99 3.22
N ALA A 193 -22.88 6.99 3.79
CA ALA A 193 -21.99 8.15 3.81
C ALA A 193 -21.69 8.67 2.39
N LEU A 194 -21.46 7.78 1.43
CA LEU A 194 -21.30 8.12 0.03
C LEU A 194 -22.51 8.83 -0.58
N LYS A 195 -23.73 8.41 -0.23
CA LYS A 195 -24.97 9.05 -0.70
C LYS A 195 -25.19 10.41 -0.06
N ASP A 196 -24.93 10.52 1.23
CA ASP A 196 -25.19 11.73 2.02
C ASP A 196 -24.14 12.81 1.73
N HIS A 197 -22.87 12.42 1.66
CA HIS A 197 -21.74 13.35 1.57
C HIS A 197 -21.10 13.43 0.18
N GLY A 198 -21.39 12.48 -0.72
CA GLY A 198 -20.75 12.37 -2.04
C GLY A 198 -19.41 11.64 -2.00
N ALA A 199 -18.78 11.42 -3.16
CA ALA A 199 -17.46 10.79 -3.24
C ALA A 199 -16.33 11.80 -2.94
N CYS A 200 -15.38 11.39 -2.08
CA CYS A 200 -14.12 12.12 -1.85
C CYS A 200 -12.97 11.63 -2.76
N PRO A 201 -11.83 12.34 -2.83
CA PRO A 201 -10.69 11.97 -3.69
C PRO A 201 -10.08 10.59 -3.47
N LEU A 202 -10.32 9.96 -2.32
CA LEU A 202 -9.85 8.59 -2.04
C LEU A 202 -10.71 7.50 -2.68
N HIS A 203 -11.90 7.83 -3.18
CA HIS A 203 -12.78 6.86 -3.80
C HIS A 203 -12.33 6.50 -5.22
N ARG A 204 -12.47 5.22 -5.56
CA ARG A 204 -12.26 4.67 -6.91
C ARG A 204 -13.51 4.93 -7.72
N ARG A 205 -13.52 5.99 -8.51
CA ARG A 205 -14.72 6.42 -9.24
C ARG A 205 -15.19 5.35 -10.20
N SER A 206 -14.28 4.59 -10.78
CA SER A 206 -14.61 3.45 -11.65
C SER A 206 -15.44 2.38 -10.96
N PHE A 207 -15.39 2.27 -9.63
CA PHE A 207 -16.15 1.31 -8.82
C PHE A 207 -17.52 1.85 -8.38
N LEU A 208 -17.75 3.16 -8.51
CA LEU A 208 -18.95 3.83 -7.99
C LEU A 208 -20.13 3.87 -8.98
N LYS A 209 -19.98 3.34 -10.19
CA LYS A 209 -20.97 3.48 -11.28
C LYS A 209 -22.38 3.01 -10.91
N ASN A 210 -22.50 2.05 -10.00
CA ASN A 210 -23.77 1.46 -9.60
C ASN A 210 -24.44 2.16 -8.40
N PHE A 211 -23.83 3.21 -7.83
CA PHE A 211 -24.30 3.82 -6.58
C PHE A 211 -25.08 5.13 -6.76
N SER A 212 -25.38 5.54 -8.00
CA SER A 212 -26.12 6.77 -8.34
C SER A 212 -25.58 8.02 -7.60
N ILE A 213 -24.25 8.19 -7.62
CA ILE A 213 -23.57 9.27 -6.89
C ILE A 213 -23.37 10.46 -7.83
N ASN A 214 -24.15 11.52 -7.64
CA ASN A 214 -24.09 12.76 -8.44
C ASN A 214 -23.32 13.91 -7.76
N LYS A 215 -22.76 13.68 -6.57
CA LYS A 215 -21.99 14.68 -5.81
C LYS A 215 -20.54 14.23 -5.69
N TYR A 216 -19.63 14.99 -6.30
CA TYR A 216 -18.18 14.85 -6.14
C TYR A 216 -17.67 16.00 -5.28
N ARG A 217 -16.97 15.70 -4.19
CA ARG A 217 -16.36 16.75 -3.36
C ARG A 217 -14.96 17.09 -3.89
N PRO A 218 -14.66 18.37 -4.13
CA PRO A 218 -13.27 18.80 -4.29
C PRO A 218 -12.53 18.64 -2.94
N TRP A 219 -11.19 18.76 -2.97
CA TRP A 219 -10.41 18.97 -1.76
C TRP A 219 -10.99 20.21 -1.02
N ARG A 220 -11.35 20.07 0.26
CA ARG A 220 -12.08 21.07 1.04
C ARG A 220 -11.18 22.20 1.56
N THR A 221 -9.85 22.04 1.60
CA THR A 221 -8.90 23.12 1.99
C THR A 221 -7.54 23.05 1.25
N GLY A 222 -6.79 24.16 1.25
CA GLY A 222 -5.37 24.17 0.85
C GLY A 222 -4.54 23.18 1.67
N GLU A 223 -4.84 23.09 2.97
CA GLU A 223 -4.22 22.15 3.92
C GLU A 223 -4.39 20.68 3.55
N GLU A 224 -5.55 20.35 2.98
CA GLU A 224 -5.85 19.00 2.51
C GLU A 224 -5.07 18.65 1.25
N THR A 225 -4.91 19.62 0.34
CA THR A 225 -4.09 19.43 -0.85
C THR A 225 -2.62 19.26 -0.43
N GLU A 226 -2.14 20.10 0.50
CA GLU A 226 -0.80 20.02 1.07
C GLU A 226 -0.55 18.68 1.78
N SER A 227 -1.50 18.21 2.60
CA SER A 227 -1.38 16.95 3.33
C SER A 227 -1.38 15.73 2.41
N TYR A 228 -2.19 15.76 1.34
CA TYR A 228 -2.16 14.72 0.31
C TYR A 228 -0.83 14.72 -0.44
N VAL A 229 -0.34 15.88 -0.87
CA VAL A 229 0.95 16.01 -1.57
C VAL A 229 2.09 15.59 -0.66
N ALA A 230 2.10 15.97 0.62
CA ALA A 230 3.08 15.51 1.60
C ALA A 230 3.08 13.99 1.74
N SER A 231 1.89 13.38 1.83
CA SER A 231 1.74 11.92 1.91
C SER A 231 2.19 11.23 0.62
N TYR A 232 1.98 11.87 -0.54
CA TYR A 232 2.51 11.41 -1.83
C TYR A 232 4.04 11.45 -1.86
N LEU A 233 4.66 12.58 -1.48
CA LEU A 233 6.11 12.73 -1.45
C LEU A 233 6.79 11.74 -0.49
N ILE A 234 6.21 11.49 0.69
CA ILE A 234 6.71 10.47 1.61
C ILE A 234 6.74 9.08 0.96
N ARG A 235 5.70 8.72 0.20
CA ARG A 235 5.63 7.45 -0.54
C ARG A 235 6.69 7.38 -1.64
N GLU A 236 7.01 8.50 -2.27
CA GLU A 236 8.09 8.62 -3.26
C GLU A 236 9.49 8.69 -2.62
N GLY A 237 9.64 8.43 -1.32
CA GLY A 237 10.93 8.37 -0.63
C GLY A 237 11.51 9.74 -0.25
N TYR A 238 10.69 10.79 -0.21
CA TYR A 238 11.07 12.09 0.33
C TYR A 238 10.85 12.12 1.84
N LYS A 239 11.75 12.77 2.58
CA LYS A 239 11.52 13.14 3.98
C LYS A 239 10.95 14.55 4.03
N ILE A 240 9.76 14.73 4.60
CA ILE A 240 9.18 16.06 4.81
C ILE A 240 9.90 16.71 6.00
N LEU A 241 10.48 17.89 5.77
CA LEU A 241 11.20 18.67 6.76
C LEU A 241 10.33 19.77 7.38
N GLY A 242 9.33 20.25 6.65
CA GLY A 242 8.42 21.28 7.14
C GLY A 242 7.15 21.34 6.30
N ARG A 243 6.07 21.78 6.94
CA ARG A 243 4.79 22.10 6.31
C ARG A 243 4.41 23.50 6.77
N ARG A 244 3.87 24.33 5.88
CA ARG A 244 3.44 25.71 6.21
C ARG A 244 4.52 26.52 6.92
N VAL A 245 5.73 26.47 6.36
CA VAL A 245 6.91 27.07 6.96
C VAL A 245 6.87 28.57 6.69
N LYS A 246 6.58 29.35 7.73
CA LYS A 246 6.63 30.81 7.67
C LYS A 246 8.07 31.30 7.70
N ILE A 247 8.46 32.04 6.67
CA ILE A 247 9.75 32.69 6.56
C ILE A 247 9.55 34.19 6.72
N THR A 248 10.12 34.74 7.79
CA THR A 248 10.04 36.18 8.11
C THR A 248 10.53 37.01 6.91
N GLY A 249 9.66 37.88 6.39
CA GLY A 249 9.96 38.77 5.27
C GLY A 249 9.83 38.16 3.87
N LEU A 250 9.54 36.87 3.72
CA LEU A 250 9.44 36.18 2.42
C LEU A 250 8.12 35.46 2.17
N GLY A 251 7.32 35.19 3.21
CA GLY A 251 6.00 34.57 3.08
C GLY A 251 5.93 33.17 3.71
N GLU A 252 4.95 32.37 3.29
CA GLU A 252 4.74 31.00 3.76
C GLU A 252 5.06 30.01 2.64
N LEU A 253 5.75 28.92 2.97
CA LEU A 253 6.00 27.81 2.07
C LEU A 253 5.12 26.62 2.45
N ASP A 254 4.42 26.06 1.47
CA ASP A 254 3.51 24.93 1.70
C ASP A 254 4.24 23.69 2.20
N LEU A 255 5.28 23.22 1.50
CA LEU A 255 6.05 22.04 1.88
C LEU A 255 7.56 22.20 1.64
N ILE A 256 8.36 21.67 2.58
CA ILE A 256 9.80 21.47 2.40
C ILE A 256 10.09 19.98 2.53
N ALA A 257 10.76 19.41 1.55
CA ALA A 257 11.11 17.99 1.51
C ALA A 257 12.56 17.77 1.12
N ILE A 258 13.15 16.64 1.50
CA ILE A 258 14.50 16.24 1.11
C ILE A 258 14.51 14.82 0.55
N LYS A 259 15.23 14.61 -0.54
CA LYS A 259 15.50 13.28 -1.11
C LYS A 259 16.88 13.30 -1.76
N ASN A 260 17.68 12.25 -1.53
CA ASN A 260 19.03 12.12 -2.11
C ASN A 260 19.92 13.36 -1.92
N ASN A 261 19.88 13.96 -0.73
CA ASN A 261 20.62 15.19 -0.37
C ASN A 261 20.23 16.46 -1.17
N ILE A 262 19.08 16.44 -1.85
CA ILE A 262 18.51 17.59 -2.56
C ILE A 262 17.30 18.11 -1.75
N LEU A 263 17.31 19.41 -1.47
CA LEU A 263 16.21 20.11 -0.81
C LEU A 263 15.19 20.59 -1.85
N TYR A 264 13.92 20.27 -1.63
CA TYR A 264 12.80 20.66 -2.46
C TYR A 264 11.91 21.63 -1.68
N VAL A 265 11.66 22.79 -2.28
CA VAL A 265 10.66 23.76 -1.83
C VAL A 265 9.46 23.64 -2.75
N ILE A 266 8.29 23.32 -2.19
CA ILE A 266 7.14 22.84 -2.95
C ILE A 266 5.92 23.68 -2.60
N GLU A 267 5.37 24.35 -3.61
CA GLU A 267 4.07 25.04 -3.58
C GLU A 267 2.98 24.07 -4.04
N VAL A 268 1.87 24.02 -3.32
CA VAL A 268 0.77 23.08 -3.53
C VAL A 268 -0.49 23.82 -3.99
N LYS A 269 -0.95 23.51 -5.20
CA LYS A 269 -2.18 24.10 -5.76
C LYS A 269 -3.22 23.03 -6.05
N GLY A 270 -4.33 23.10 -5.33
CA GLY A 270 -5.53 22.30 -5.63
C GLY A 270 -6.28 22.89 -6.82
N ARG A 271 -6.78 22.04 -7.73
CA ARG A 271 -7.72 22.47 -8.79
C ARG A 271 -9.15 22.19 -8.35
N SER A 272 -10.00 23.21 -8.39
CA SER A 272 -11.43 23.13 -8.07
C SER A 272 -12.30 22.67 -9.24
N ASN A 273 -11.88 22.93 -10.49
CA ASN A 273 -12.61 22.59 -11.73
C ASN A 273 -11.67 22.02 -12.80
N SER A 274 -11.15 20.82 -12.63
CA SER A 274 -10.53 20.12 -13.75
C SER A 274 -10.98 18.68 -13.85
N ASP A 275 -11.48 18.31 -15.03
CA ASP A 275 -11.71 16.94 -15.46
C ASP A 275 -10.39 16.18 -15.73
N ALA A 276 -9.23 16.84 -15.54
CA ALA A 276 -7.89 16.28 -15.77
C ALA A 276 -7.35 15.53 -14.53
N PHE A 277 -6.93 14.28 -14.76
CA PHE A 277 -6.62 13.23 -13.76
C PHE A 277 -5.12 12.91 -13.63
N GLY A 278 -4.67 12.60 -12.41
CA GLY A 278 -3.43 11.85 -12.12
C GLY A 278 -2.56 12.43 -11.00
N GLY A 279 -1.36 11.88 -10.80
CA GLY A 279 -0.36 12.41 -9.86
C GLY A 279 0.09 13.84 -10.22
N PRO A 280 0.97 14.49 -9.43
CA PRO A 280 1.36 15.90 -9.64
C PRO A 280 1.84 16.22 -11.07
N ALA A 281 2.45 15.24 -11.76
CA ALA A 281 2.87 15.36 -13.15
C ALA A 281 1.71 15.59 -14.14
N ASN A 282 0.54 15.01 -13.87
CA ASN A 282 -0.64 15.13 -14.73
C ASN A 282 -1.47 16.38 -14.39
N ALA A 283 -1.12 17.09 -13.33
CA ALA A 283 -1.73 18.37 -12.95
C ALA A 283 -1.14 19.56 -13.74
N LEU A 284 -0.03 19.37 -14.46
CA LEU A 284 0.65 20.42 -15.22
C LEU A 284 0.19 20.42 -16.68
N SER A 285 -0.18 21.58 -17.21
CA SER A 285 -0.41 21.72 -18.66
C SER A 285 0.92 21.67 -19.42
N SER A 286 0.88 21.34 -20.71
CA SER A 286 2.06 21.34 -21.59
C SER A 286 2.84 22.68 -21.57
N GLY A 287 2.14 23.80 -21.38
CA GLY A 287 2.76 25.13 -21.20
C GLY A 287 3.32 25.41 -19.80
N GLN A 288 2.94 24.66 -18.77
CA GLN A 288 3.57 24.72 -17.44
C GLN A 288 4.82 23.82 -17.40
N VAL A 289 4.76 22.65 -18.03
CA VAL A 289 5.90 21.73 -18.15
C VAL A 289 7.07 22.39 -18.91
N SER A 290 6.78 23.20 -19.94
CA SER A 290 7.83 23.91 -20.69
C SER A 290 8.54 25.02 -19.91
N ARG A 291 7.97 25.49 -18.79
CA ARG A 291 8.56 26.52 -17.91
C ARG A 291 9.37 25.93 -16.75
N ILE A 292 9.34 24.61 -16.59
CA ILE A 292 10.04 23.87 -15.52
C ILE A 292 11.39 23.30 -16.01
N LYS A 293 11.67 23.37 -17.33
CA LYS A 293 13.00 23.13 -17.90
C LYS A 293 13.88 24.37 -17.75
#